data_AF-A0A1G7LJL0-F1
#
_entry.id   AF-A0A1G7LJL0-F1
#
_cell.length_a   1.000
_cell.length_b   1.000
_cell.length_c   1.000
_cell.angle_alpha   90.00
_cell.angle_beta   90.00
_cell.angle_gamma   90.00
#
_symmetry.space_group_name_H-M   'P 1'
#
loop_
_entity.id
_entity.type
_entity.pdbx_description
1 polymer ?
#
loop_
_entity_poly.entity_id
_entity_poly.type
_entity_poly.pdbx_seq_one_letter_code
_entity_poly.pdbx_strand_id
1 'polypeptide(L)'
;MTDTDGKDSKYAGKELDFLQKLIFDLLLVTDGRTTDLLETLLDEKMRVTVIRQEQLNEVPADYQVDSSAAPLYLRESLLISDKSDLIVSHNIAIVNSKYVPDSLFESIAHRQEGIGKAISSMGLQSYRKVVDSGLKGEEEAVDLFQKPHNLRIPELHTTKIPYKRYDIYFQVFPGIHMLEYFNPEVIRYRLNKVLNSKMEG
;
A
#
# COMPACT_ATOMS: atom_id res chain seq x y z
N MET A 1 21.63 20.36 40.56
CA MET A 1 20.45 20.17 39.69
C MET A 1 20.97 19.74 38.35
N THR A 2 20.99 18.43 38.12
CA THR A 2 21.55 17.81 36.91
C THR A 2 20.49 17.77 35.83
N ASP A 3 20.93 18.21 34.65
CA ASP A 3 20.22 18.34 33.38
C ASP A 3 19.85 16.95 32.81
N THR A 4 18.88 16.27 33.43
CA THR A 4 18.44 14.91 33.06
C THR A 4 17.35 14.90 31.98
N ASP A 5 16.54 15.96 31.86
CA ASP A 5 15.40 16.01 30.93
C ASP A 5 15.81 15.95 29.44
N GLY A 6 16.97 16.51 29.08
CA GLY A 6 17.42 16.57 27.68
C GLY A 6 17.97 15.27 27.10
N LYS A 7 18.39 14.32 27.96
CA LYS A 7 18.90 13.01 27.52
C LYS A 7 17.75 12.03 27.32
N ASP A 8 16.82 11.96 28.26
CA ASP A 8 15.70 11.01 28.21
C ASP A 8 14.78 11.27 27.00
N SER A 9 14.54 12.55 26.68
CA SER A 9 13.79 12.96 25.47
C SER A 9 14.46 12.52 24.16
N LYS A 10 15.79 12.57 24.06
CA LYS A 10 16.54 12.14 22.86
C LYS A 10 16.57 10.61 22.69
N TYR A 11 16.53 9.85 23.78
CA TYR A 11 16.45 8.39 23.71
C TYR A 11 15.06 7.93 23.25
N ALA A 12 13.99 8.55 23.78
CA ALA A 12 12.63 8.26 23.37
C ALA A 12 12.38 8.51 21.86
N GLY A 13 12.95 9.59 21.29
CA GLY A 13 12.87 9.85 19.85
C GLY A 13 13.54 8.75 19.00
N LYS A 14 14.72 8.28 19.41
CA LYS A 14 15.45 7.21 18.70
C LYS A 14 14.75 5.86 18.77
N GLU A 15 14.15 5.54 19.90
CA GLU A 15 13.38 4.30 20.09
C GLU A 15 12.13 4.29 19.21
N LEU A 16 11.45 5.44 19.11
CA LEU A 16 10.31 5.61 18.22
C LEU A 16 10.71 5.45 16.75
N ASP A 17 11.79 6.12 16.32
CA ASP A 17 12.30 6.00 14.94
C ASP A 17 12.67 4.54 14.61
N PHE A 18 13.28 3.83 15.56
CA PHE A 18 13.62 2.42 15.41
C PHE A 18 12.37 1.54 15.28
N LEU A 19 11.37 1.73 16.14
CA LEU A 19 10.12 0.98 16.08
C LEU A 19 9.36 1.25 14.78
N GLN A 20 9.31 2.51 14.36
CA GLN A 20 8.71 2.92 13.09
C GLN A 20 9.39 2.21 11.92
N LYS A 21 10.72 2.21 11.90
CA LYS A 21 11.49 1.49 10.89
C LYS A 21 11.21 -0.01 10.91
N LEU A 22 11.21 -0.65 12.08
CA LEU A 22 10.97 -2.09 12.20
C LEU A 22 9.59 -2.51 11.68
N ILE A 23 8.54 -1.73 12.00
CA ILE A 23 7.18 -2.00 11.51
C ILE A 23 7.11 -1.86 9.99
N PHE A 24 7.74 -0.83 9.42
CA PHE A 24 7.80 -0.69 7.96
C PHE A 24 8.63 -1.80 7.32
N ASP A 25 9.78 -2.19 7.89
CA ASP A 25 10.58 -3.30 7.38
C ASP A 25 9.73 -4.59 7.29
N LEU A 26 8.88 -4.87 8.29
CA LEU A 26 7.93 -5.99 8.25
C LEU A 26 6.86 -5.83 7.16
N LEU A 27 6.29 -4.63 7.01
CA LEU A 27 5.27 -4.31 6.00
C LEU A 27 5.83 -4.44 4.57
N LEU A 28 7.08 -4.05 4.37
CA LEU A 28 7.73 -4.02 3.07
C LEU A 28 8.12 -5.42 2.58
N VAL A 29 8.46 -6.35 3.48
CA VAL A 29 8.89 -7.71 3.10
C VAL A 29 7.78 -8.75 3.09
N THR A 30 6.61 -8.49 3.73
CA THR A 30 5.55 -9.49 3.80
C THR A 30 4.96 -9.82 2.43
N ASP A 31 4.69 -11.10 2.16
CA ASP A 31 3.91 -11.59 1.01
C ASP A 31 2.41 -11.74 1.35
N GLY A 32 2.05 -11.47 2.60
CA GLY A 32 0.68 -11.45 3.09
C GLY A 32 -0.12 -10.24 2.60
N ARG A 33 -1.36 -10.14 3.05
CA ARG A 33 -2.22 -8.98 2.76
C ARG A 33 -1.76 -7.80 3.60
N THR A 34 -1.06 -6.85 2.98
CA THR A 34 -0.68 -5.57 3.59
C THR A 34 -1.83 -4.93 4.37
N THR A 35 -3.05 -4.94 3.80
CA THR A 35 -4.25 -4.38 4.43
C THR A 35 -4.55 -4.97 5.80
N ASP A 36 -4.40 -6.28 5.99
CA ASP A 36 -4.75 -6.93 7.27
C ASP A 36 -3.77 -6.52 8.38
N LEU A 37 -2.49 -6.35 8.03
CA LEU A 37 -1.48 -5.81 8.95
C LEU A 37 -1.77 -4.35 9.30
N LEU A 38 -2.18 -3.54 8.33
CA LEU A 38 -2.54 -2.13 8.55
C LEU A 38 -3.83 -1.98 9.37
N GLU A 39 -4.84 -2.82 9.14
CA GLU A 39 -6.05 -2.89 9.98
C GLU A 39 -5.69 -3.24 11.43
N THR A 40 -4.78 -4.22 11.61
CA THR A 40 -4.31 -4.62 12.95
C THR A 40 -3.53 -3.50 13.62
N LEU A 41 -2.66 -2.80 12.89
CA LEU A 41 -1.85 -1.70 13.41
C LEU A 41 -2.73 -0.54 13.89
N LEU A 42 -3.74 -0.17 13.09
CA LEU A 42 -4.60 0.99 13.37
C LEU A 42 -5.78 0.67 14.30
N ASP A 43 -6.17 -0.61 14.41
CA ASP A 43 -7.42 -1.04 15.04
C ASP A 43 -8.67 -0.42 14.38
N GLU A 44 -8.61 -0.35 13.05
CA GLU A 44 -9.61 0.27 12.17
C GLU A 44 -9.78 -0.57 10.90
N LYS A 45 -10.97 -0.54 10.28
CA LYS A 45 -11.15 -1.23 8.99
C LYS A 45 -10.69 -0.33 7.86
N MET A 46 -10.18 -0.93 6.80
CA MET A 46 -9.75 -0.17 5.64
C MET A 46 -10.81 -0.20 4.54
N ARG A 47 -11.06 0.96 3.95
CA ARG A 47 -11.87 1.11 2.74
C ARG A 47 -10.99 1.54 1.58
N VAL A 48 -11.35 1.08 0.38
CA VAL A 48 -10.65 1.45 -0.85
C VAL A 48 -11.47 2.50 -1.59
N THR A 49 -10.81 3.57 -2.01
CA THR A 49 -11.38 4.58 -2.91
C THR A 49 -10.63 4.53 -4.23
N VAL A 50 -11.32 4.17 -5.32
CA VAL A 50 -10.73 4.18 -6.66
C VAL A 50 -10.71 5.61 -7.18
N ILE A 51 -9.52 6.10 -7.53
CA ILE A 51 -9.30 7.43 -8.07
C ILE A 51 -9.45 7.42 -9.58
N ARG A 52 -8.81 6.44 -10.22
CA ARG A 52 -8.74 6.31 -11.67
C ARG A 52 -8.71 4.84 -12.03
N GLN A 53 -9.39 4.50 -13.12
CA GLN A 53 -9.29 3.21 -13.76
C GLN A 53 -9.40 3.40 -15.26
N GLU A 54 -8.42 2.91 -16.01
CA GLU A 54 -8.35 3.08 -17.46
C GLU A 54 -7.91 1.76 -18.12
N GLN A 55 -8.59 1.39 -19.19
CA GLN A 55 -8.15 0.27 -20.02
C GLN A 55 -6.92 0.71 -20.83
N LEU A 56 -5.86 -0.10 -20.80
CA LEU A 56 -4.65 0.15 -21.55
C LEU A 56 -4.76 -0.59 -22.89
N ASN A 57 -4.50 0.13 -23.98
CA ASN A 57 -4.52 -0.45 -25.33
C ASN A 57 -3.17 -1.11 -25.68
N GLU A 58 -2.10 -0.74 -24.97
CA GLU A 58 -0.75 -1.25 -25.17
C GLU A 58 -0.09 -1.47 -23.81
N VAL A 59 0.69 -2.54 -23.69
CA VAL A 59 1.46 -2.84 -22.49
C VAL A 59 2.91 -2.40 -22.68
N PRO A 60 3.53 -1.70 -21.72
CA PRO A 60 4.95 -1.38 -21.81
C PRO A 60 5.80 -2.66 -21.85
N ALA A 61 6.87 -2.61 -22.64
CA ALA A 61 7.75 -3.74 -22.93
C ALA A 61 8.33 -4.45 -21.68
N ASP A 62 8.42 -3.75 -20.55
CA ASP A 62 8.99 -4.28 -19.30
C ASP A 62 8.05 -5.24 -18.58
N TYR A 63 6.74 -5.16 -18.85
CA TYR A 63 5.79 -6.13 -18.35
C TYR A 63 5.66 -7.21 -19.42
N GLN A 64 6.13 -8.43 -19.11
CA GLN A 64 5.99 -9.62 -19.96
C GLN A 64 4.51 -10.04 -20.07
N VAL A 65 3.69 -9.15 -20.60
CA VAL A 65 2.31 -9.41 -20.92
C VAL A 65 2.29 -9.86 -22.36
N ASP A 66 1.97 -11.12 -22.51
CA ASP A 66 1.71 -11.73 -23.80
C ASP A 66 0.66 -10.88 -24.54
N SER A 67 1.01 -10.38 -25.74
CA SER A 67 0.29 -9.39 -26.56
C SER A 67 -1.10 -9.86 -27.06
N SER A 68 -1.64 -10.92 -26.47
CA SER A 68 -3.01 -11.34 -26.71
C SER A 68 -3.99 -10.24 -26.29
N ALA A 69 -5.08 -10.10 -27.05
CA ALA A 69 -6.15 -9.11 -26.94
C ALA A 69 -6.95 -9.10 -25.61
N ALA A 70 -6.42 -9.70 -24.55
CA ALA A 70 -7.02 -9.70 -23.23
C ALA A 70 -6.99 -8.28 -22.63
N PRO A 71 -8.11 -7.76 -22.10
CA PRO A 71 -8.15 -6.45 -21.47
C PRO A 71 -7.08 -6.28 -20.38
N LEU A 72 -6.32 -5.20 -20.48
CA LEU A 72 -5.44 -4.72 -19.43
C LEU A 72 -6.02 -3.44 -18.86
N TYR A 73 -5.92 -3.23 -17.55
CA TYR A 73 -6.27 -1.93 -16.99
C TYR A 73 -5.23 -1.44 -15.98
N LEU A 74 -5.04 -0.13 -15.95
CA LEU A 74 -4.40 0.59 -14.87
C LEU A 74 -5.47 1.01 -13.88
N ARG A 75 -5.19 0.82 -12.60
CA ARG A 75 -6.03 1.27 -11.49
C ARG A 75 -5.20 2.03 -10.48
N GLU A 76 -5.69 3.20 -10.11
CA GLU A 76 -5.15 4.04 -9.06
C GLU A 76 -6.18 4.15 -7.93
N SER A 77 -5.75 3.95 -6.69
CA SER A 77 -6.65 3.94 -5.55
C SER A 77 -5.97 4.36 -4.25
N LEU A 78 -6.78 4.77 -3.28
CA LEU A 78 -6.35 5.04 -1.92
C LEU A 78 -6.87 3.95 -0.99
N LEU A 79 -6.03 3.53 -0.06
CA LEU A 79 -6.46 2.79 1.12
C LEU A 79 -6.65 3.79 2.25
N ILE A 80 -7.86 3.86 2.80
CA ILE A 80 -8.24 4.87 3.78
C ILE A 80 -8.87 4.16 4.97
N SER A 81 -8.57 4.61 6.17
CA SER A 81 -9.28 4.15 7.36
C SER A 81 -10.77 4.50 7.29
N ASP A 82 -11.62 3.57 7.74
CA ASP A 82 -13.07 3.74 7.80
C ASP A 82 -13.53 4.71 8.90
N LYS A 83 -12.78 4.79 10.01
CA LYS A 83 -13.14 5.60 11.18
C LYS A 83 -12.46 6.96 11.20
N SER A 84 -11.20 7.03 10.80
CA SER A 84 -10.38 8.24 10.94
C SER A 84 -10.20 9.03 9.66
N ASP A 85 -10.65 8.48 8.52
CA ASP A 85 -10.40 9.00 7.17
C ASP A 85 -8.90 9.21 6.85
N LEU A 86 -8.01 8.62 7.66
CA LEU A 86 -6.57 8.63 7.42
C LEU A 86 -6.25 7.88 6.13
N ILE A 87 -5.58 8.55 5.19
CA ILE A 87 -5.02 7.90 4.00
C ILE A 87 -3.81 7.09 4.42
N VAL A 88 -3.90 5.76 4.31
CA VAL A 88 -2.89 4.81 4.75
C VAL A 88 -1.94 4.44 3.61
N SER A 89 -2.44 4.36 2.38
CA SER A 89 -1.59 4.14 1.21
C SER A 89 -2.18 4.69 -0.07
N HIS A 90 -1.30 5.01 -1.02
CA HIS A 90 -1.62 5.32 -2.41
C HIS A 90 -1.11 4.17 -3.29
N ASN A 91 -2.03 3.61 -4.06
CA ASN A 91 -1.89 2.30 -4.68
C ASN A 91 -2.09 2.41 -6.19
N ILE A 92 -1.19 1.82 -6.96
CA ILE A 92 -1.26 1.72 -8.42
C ILE A 92 -1.16 0.24 -8.79
N ALA A 93 -2.08 -0.22 -9.62
CA ALA A 93 -2.14 -1.60 -10.08
C ALA A 93 -2.26 -1.67 -11.60
N ILE A 94 -1.51 -2.56 -12.23
CA ILE A 94 -1.80 -3.04 -13.59
C ILE A 94 -2.41 -4.42 -13.46
N VAL A 95 -3.54 -4.65 -14.11
CA VAL A 95 -4.26 -5.91 -14.04
C VAL A 95 -4.46 -6.49 -15.42
N ASN A 96 -4.05 -7.74 -15.58
CA ASN A 96 -4.18 -8.50 -16.81
C ASN A 96 -5.28 -9.55 -16.69
N SER A 97 -6.40 -9.34 -17.38
CA SER A 97 -7.53 -10.28 -17.38
C SER A 97 -7.15 -11.70 -17.79
N LYS A 98 -6.12 -11.88 -18.63
CA LYS A 98 -5.66 -13.22 -19.05
C LYS A 98 -5.22 -14.11 -17.88
N TYR A 99 -4.65 -13.49 -16.85
CA TYR A 99 -4.00 -14.19 -15.72
C TYR A 99 -4.71 -13.93 -14.39
N VAL A 100 -5.89 -13.34 -14.42
CA VAL A 100 -6.76 -13.10 -13.28
C VAL A 100 -8.06 -13.88 -13.50
N PRO A 101 -8.59 -14.60 -12.50
CA PRO A 101 -9.89 -15.26 -12.62
C PRO A 101 -10.99 -14.29 -13.06
N ASP A 102 -11.84 -14.68 -14.02
CA ASP A 102 -12.86 -13.80 -14.61
C ASP A 102 -13.77 -13.15 -13.56
N SER A 103 -14.22 -13.93 -12.57
CA SER A 103 -15.05 -13.43 -11.48
C SER A 103 -14.36 -12.36 -10.64
N LEU A 104 -13.05 -12.52 -10.42
CA LEU A 104 -12.24 -11.52 -9.74
C LEU A 104 -12.12 -10.28 -10.60
N PHE A 105 -11.75 -10.44 -11.89
CA PHE A 105 -11.61 -9.35 -12.84
C PHE A 105 -12.90 -8.51 -12.91
N GLU A 106 -14.07 -9.15 -12.99
CA GLU A 106 -15.37 -8.48 -12.98
C GLU A 106 -15.60 -7.66 -11.70
N SER A 107 -15.31 -8.24 -10.52
CA SER A 107 -15.45 -7.55 -9.23
C SER A 107 -14.55 -6.31 -9.14
N ILE A 108 -13.27 -6.43 -9.49
CA ILE A 108 -12.32 -5.33 -9.35
C ILE A 108 -12.47 -4.26 -10.44
N ALA A 109 -12.84 -4.65 -11.67
CA ALA A 109 -13.00 -3.72 -12.77
C ALA A 109 -14.38 -3.03 -12.78
N HIS A 110 -15.47 -3.77 -12.56
CA HIS A 110 -16.83 -3.20 -12.68
C HIS A 110 -17.38 -2.70 -11.34
N ARG A 111 -17.07 -3.37 -10.24
CA ARG A 111 -17.60 -3.01 -8.91
C ARG A 111 -16.64 -2.16 -8.09
N GLN A 112 -15.44 -1.91 -8.62
CA GLN A 112 -14.39 -1.12 -7.98
C GLN A 112 -14.00 -1.62 -6.58
N GLU A 113 -14.26 -2.89 -6.29
CA GLU A 113 -13.92 -3.51 -5.00
C GLU A 113 -12.41 -3.53 -4.79
N GLY A 114 -11.96 -3.46 -3.53
CA GLY A 114 -10.53 -3.57 -3.22
C GLY A 114 -9.97 -4.94 -3.60
N ILE A 115 -8.85 -4.98 -4.32
CA ILE A 115 -8.25 -6.21 -4.88
C ILE A 115 -8.09 -7.30 -3.81
N GLY A 116 -7.45 -6.98 -2.68
CA GLY A 116 -7.23 -7.95 -1.61
C GLY A 116 -8.52 -8.46 -0.97
N LYS A 117 -9.54 -7.60 -0.85
CA LYS A 117 -10.85 -7.98 -0.30
C LYS A 117 -11.60 -8.90 -1.26
N ALA A 118 -11.58 -8.58 -2.55
CA ALA A 118 -12.22 -9.40 -3.59
C ALA A 118 -11.61 -10.81 -3.62
N ILE A 119 -10.27 -10.93 -3.68
CA ILE A 119 -9.54 -12.20 -3.62
C ILE A 119 -9.98 -13.04 -2.42
N SER A 120 -10.00 -12.43 -1.23
CA SER A 120 -10.36 -13.12 0.02
C SER A 120 -11.83 -13.52 0.07
N SER A 121 -12.75 -12.65 -0.35
CA SER A 121 -14.19 -12.93 -0.32
C SER A 121 -14.58 -14.09 -1.25
N MET A 122 -13.81 -14.30 -2.31
CA MET A 122 -14.00 -15.37 -3.28
C MET A 122 -13.23 -16.65 -2.91
N GLY A 123 -12.44 -16.64 -1.82
CA GLY A 123 -11.62 -17.77 -1.41
C GLY A 123 -10.53 -18.14 -2.44
N LEU A 124 -10.08 -17.18 -3.26
CA LEU A 124 -9.13 -17.43 -4.32
C LEU A 124 -7.73 -17.68 -3.75
N GLN A 125 -7.11 -18.76 -4.18
CA GLN A 125 -5.70 -18.99 -3.92
C GLN A 125 -4.87 -18.05 -4.78
N SER A 126 -3.93 -17.37 -4.14
CA SER A 126 -2.97 -16.49 -4.80
C SER A 126 -1.67 -16.50 -4.01
N TYR A 127 -0.55 -16.26 -4.67
CA TYR A 127 0.71 -15.97 -3.99
C TYR A 127 1.22 -14.60 -4.44
N ARG A 128 1.98 -13.93 -3.57
CA ARG A 128 2.61 -12.65 -3.87
C ARG A 128 4.11 -12.82 -3.95
N LYS A 129 4.74 -12.09 -4.87
CA LYS A 129 6.19 -12.00 -4.96
C LYS A 129 6.59 -10.54 -4.86
N VAL A 130 7.26 -10.16 -3.77
CA VAL A 130 7.85 -8.82 -3.65
C VAL A 130 8.99 -8.72 -4.68
N VAL A 131 8.88 -7.72 -5.55
CA VAL A 131 9.85 -7.45 -6.62
C VAL A 131 10.84 -6.40 -6.17
N ASP A 132 10.36 -5.38 -5.44
CA ASP A 132 11.16 -4.26 -4.97
C ASP A 132 10.49 -3.59 -3.78
N SER A 133 11.27 -2.98 -2.89
CA SER A 133 10.76 -2.25 -1.73
C SER A 133 11.83 -1.34 -1.15
N GLY A 134 11.41 -0.26 -0.51
CA GLY A 134 12.34 0.61 0.20
C GLY A 134 11.70 1.94 0.57
N LEU A 135 12.52 2.98 0.53
CA LEU A 135 12.12 4.36 0.82
C LEU A 135 12.42 5.25 -0.38
N LYS A 136 11.48 6.14 -0.73
CA LYS A 136 11.62 7.12 -1.82
C LYS A 136 11.31 8.53 -1.33
N GLY A 137 12.01 9.53 -1.86
CA GLY A 137 11.58 10.92 -1.78
C GLY A 137 10.25 11.12 -2.51
N GLU A 138 9.54 12.19 -2.19
CA GLU A 138 8.28 12.52 -2.87
C GLU A 138 8.52 12.77 -4.36
N GLU A 139 9.61 13.46 -4.68
CA GLU A 139 10.08 13.72 -6.05
C GLU A 139 10.56 12.46 -6.80
N GLU A 140 10.87 11.38 -6.06
CA GLU A 140 11.29 10.08 -6.61
C GLU A 140 10.10 9.12 -6.82
N ALA A 141 8.89 9.56 -6.46
CA ALA A 141 7.66 8.79 -6.63
C ALA A 141 7.29 8.70 -8.11
N VAL A 142 7.06 7.48 -8.56
CA VAL A 142 6.74 7.16 -9.95
C VAL A 142 5.61 6.15 -10.01
N ASP A 143 4.93 6.08 -11.14
CA ASP A 143 3.97 5.02 -11.41
C ASP A 143 4.66 3.72 -11.85
N LEU A 144 3.85 2.71 -12.17
CA LEU A 144 4.33 1.43 -12.71
C LEU A 144 5.02 1.60 -14.08
N PHE A 145 4.89 2.73 -14.76
CA PHE A 145 5.54 3.06 -16.02
C PHE A 145 6.76 3.97 -15.85
N GLN A 146 7.25 4.14 -14.62
CA GLN A 146 8.36 5.04 -14.27
C GLN A 146 8.09 6.52 -14.59
N LYS A 147 6.82 6.92 -14.75
CA LYS A 147 6.46 8.33 -14.92
C LYS A 147 6.32 8.98 -13.54
N PRO A 148 6.74 10.25 -13.36
CA PRO A 148 6.55 10.95 -12.09
C PRO A 148 5.09 10.90 -11.63
N HIS A 149 4.87 10.61 -10.36
CA HIS A 149 3.53 10.43 -9.81
C HIS A 149 3.32 11.26 -8.56
N ASN A 150 2.30 12.12 -8.58
CA ASN A 150 1.96 12.97 -7.44
C ASN A 150 1.19 12.15 -6.40
N LEU A 151 1.80 11.93 -5.23
CA LEU A 151 1.18 11.16 -4.17
C LEU A 151 0.07 11.96 -3.49
N ARG A 152 -1.09 11.33 -3.27
CA ARG A 152 -2.23 11.93 -2.58
C ARG A 152 -2.24 11.59 -1.10
N ILE A 153 -1.07 11.62 -0.46
CA ILE A 153 -0.91 11.43 0.98
C ILE A 153 -0.68 12.83 1.55
N PRO A 154 -1.62 13.39 2.33
CA PRO A 154 -1.47 14.72 2.88
C PRO A 154 -0.33 14.73 3.91
N GLU A 155 0.26 15.92 4.11
CA GLU A 155 1.13 16.18 5.26
C GLU A 155 2.32 15.22 5.34
N LEU A 156 3.02 15.03 4.21
CA LEU A 156 4.31 14.34 4.16
C LEU A 156 5.37 15.18 4.89
N HIS A 157 5.35 15.14 6.21
CA HIS A 157 6.33 15.82 7.08
C HIS A 157 7.70 15.15 7.03
N THR A 158 7.78 13.96 6.43
CA THR A 158 9.01 13.18 6.28
C THR A 158 9.51 13.22 4.85
N THR A 159 10.82 13.27 4.67
CA THR A 159 11.48 13.28 3.35
C THR A 159 11.49 11.92 2.65
N LYS A 160 11.03 10.84 3.31
CA LYS A 160 11.12 9.47 2.79
C LYS A 160 9.83 8.70 3.02
N ILE A 161 9.28 8.16 1.93
CA ILE A 161 8.00 7.48 1.83
C ILE A 161 8.28 6.00 1.61
N PRO A 162 7.81 5.11 2.50
CA PRO A 162 7.93 3.67 2.30
C PRO A 162 7.13 3.24 1.08
N TYR A 163 7.72 2.40 0.25
CA TYR A 163 7.06 1.87 -0.94
C TYR A 163 7.37 0.40 -1.13
N LYS A 164 6.45 -0.29 -1.80
CA LYS A 164 6.54 -1.71 -2.11
C LYS A 164 5.97 -1.99 -3.49
N ARG A 165 6.73 -2.72 -4.29
CA ARG A 165 6.31 -3.26 -5.58
C ARG A 165 6.28 -4.77 -5.53
N TYR A 166 5.19 -5.36 -5.95
CA TYR A 166 5.02 -6.80 -5.92
C TYR A 166 4.04 -7.26 -6.99
N ASP A 167 4.14 -8.54 -7.33
CA ASP A 167 3.26 -9.21 -8.26
C ASP A 167 2.31 -10.15 -7.50
N ILE A 168 1.08 -10.27 -7.98
CA ILE A 168 0.10 -11.25 -7.50
C ILE A 168 -0.14 -12.28 -8.60
N TYR A 169 0.02 -13.54 -8.24
CA TYR A 169 -0.12 -14.69 -9.13
C TYR A 169 -1.31 -15.54 -8.71
N PHE A 170 -2.10 -15.93 -9.68
CA PHE A 170 -3.18 -16.92 -9.55
C PHE A 170 -2.82 -18.24 -10.26
N GLN A 171 -1.80 -18.20 -11.12
CA GLN A 171 -1.25 -19.31 -11.89
C GLN A 171 0.26 -19.08 -12.10
N VAL A 172 0.82 -19.50 -13.24
CA VAL A 172 2.24 -19.40 -13.56
C VAL A 172 2.69 -17.95 -13.83
N PHE A 173 1.82 -17.14 -14.43
CA PHE A 173 2.11 -15.75 -14.79
C PHE A 173 1.45 -14.75 -13.83
N PRO A 174 2.04 -13.55 -13.63
CA PRO A 174 1.45 -12.54 -12.76
C PRO A 174 0.17 -11.99 -13.38
N GLY A 175 -0.90 -11.96 -12.59
CA GLY A 175 -2.16 -11.35 -12.99
C GLY A 175 -2.26 -9.88 -12.62
N ILE A 176 -1.58 -9.47 -11.55
CA ILE A 176 -1.61 -8.10 -11.05
C ILE A 176 -0.19 -7.68 -10.70
N HIS A 177 0.23 -6.54 -11.24
CA HIS A 177 1.42 -5.83 -10.82
C HIS A 177 1.00 -4.69 -9.90
N MET A 178 1.58 -4.61 -8.71
CA MET A 178 1.18 -3.69 -7.67
C MET A 178 2.35 -2.78 -7.28
N LEU A 179 2.05 -1.50 -7.08
CA LEU A 179 2.89 -0.52 -6.43
C LEU A 179 2.10 0.18 -5.32
N GLU A 180 2.61 0.13 -4.10
CA GLU A 180 2.01 0.74 -2.92
C GLU A 180 3.00 1.76 -2.34
N TYR A 181 2.53 2.98 -2.12
CA TYR A 181 3.20 4.02 -1.34
C TYR A 181 2.48 4.15 -0.01
N PHE A 182 3.17 3.89 1.10
CA PHE A 182 2.60 3.95 2.43
C PHE A 182 2.73 5.33 3.03
N ASN A 183 1.71 5.76 3.76
CA ASN A 183 1.79 6.98 4.55
C ASN A 183 2.78 6.75 5.73
N PRO A 184 3.89 7.51 5.81
CA PRO A 184 4.89 7.35 6.87
C PRO A 184 4.34 7.70 8.26
N GLU A 185 3.26 8.47 8.34
CA GLU A 185 2.67 8.95 9.59
C GLU A 185 1.72 7.95 10.25
N VAL A 186 1.41 6.81 9.62
CA VAL A 186 0.46 5.80 10.13
C VAL A 186 0.82 5.32 11.54
N ILE A 187 2.11 5.16 11.82
CA ILE A 187 2.59 4.67 13.12
C ILE A 187 2.49 5.78 14.17
N ARG A 188 2.88 7.01 13.83
CA ARG A 188 2.75 8.17 14.72
C ARG A 188 1.29 8.47 15.05
N TYR A 189 0.41 8.39 14.04
CA TYR A 189 -1.02 8.50 14.21
C TYR A 189 -1.56 7.49 15.23
N ARG A 190 -1.18 6.21 15.12
CA ARG A 190 -1.60 5.18 16.07
C ARG A 190 -1.13 5.48 17.49
N LEU A 191 0.13 5.87 17.65
CA LEU A 191 0.70 6.18 18.97
C LEU A 191 -0.02 7.35 19.62
N ASN A 192 -0.26 8.44 18.89
CA ASN A 192 -1.00 9.59 19.39
C ASN A 192 -2.41 9.20 19.84
N LYS A 193 -3.10 8.33 19.09
CA LYS A 193 -4.42 7.81 19.46
C LYS A 193 -4.39 7.03 20.77
N VAL A 194 -3.38 6.17 20.98
CA VAL A 194 -3.22 5.40 22.23
C VAL A 194 -2.88 6.29 23.42
N LEU A 195 -2.06 7.33 23.22
CA LEU A 195 -1.69 8.26 24.29
C LEU A 195 -2.88 9.13 24.70
N ASN A 196 -3.64 9.66 23.73
CA ASN A 196 -4.82 10.48 24.01
C ASN A 196 -5.92 9.67 24.69
N SER A 197 -6.16 8.41 24.28
CA SER A 197 -7.16 7.56 24.94
C SER A 197 -6.82 7.20 26.39
N LYS A 198 -5.53 7.26 26.78
CA LYS A 198 -5.09 7.04 28.17
C LYS A 198 -5.22 8.28 29.05
N MET A 199 -5.39 9.47 28.47
CA MET A 199 -5.59 10.72 29.21
C MET A 199 -7.09 11.01 29.47
N GLU A 200 -7.98 10.36 28.73
CA GLU A 200 -9.44 10.51 28.85
C GLU A 200 -10.13 9.45 29.74
N GLY A 201 -9.39 8.48 30.26
CA GLY A 201 -9.88 7.41 31.14
C GLY A 201 -9.25 7.43 32.51
#